data_AF-A0A350ICI6-F1
#
_entry.id   AF-A0A350ICI6-F1
#
_cell.length_a   1.000
_cell.length_b   1.000
_cell.length_c   1.000
_cell.angle_alpha   90.00
_cell.angle_beta   90.00
_cell.angle_gamma   90.00
#
_symmetry.space_group_name_H-M   'P 1'
#
loop_
_entity.id
_entity.type
_entity.pdbx_description
1 polymer ?
#
loop_
_entity_poly.entity_id
_entity_poly.type
_entity_poly.pdbx_seq_one_letter_code
_entity_poly.pdbx_strand_id
1 'polypeptide(L)'
;AKPTRFMDITKSAGIDIFSDEKDFDDFATEILLPHKYSTMGPALAVGDVDGDGLDDFYIGGSQGKSGTIYTASGSSFSPIDNRTFMLDSKHEDLGATFLDVDNDGDLDLYVASGGGGEVAVSPILSDDRLYINSGNGFFINSQISLPNIESSTKSITKLDYNGDGKIDLFIGGRNTPGKYPLAAESYLLINTGGKFRIEDISSLQENMCGMITGATVVDLDGDGKDELIVVGEWCVPQIYSQTETGFTLLENTTLNGLTGWWQSIQTADIDKDGDQDIILGNMGENNKFNPSTEKPLGILASDFDDSGSIDIVLTKEYKGKTVPVRGKECSTEQMPFLEEKFPTYDGFASSGIEDILGADKISTANQKAVTTFSSIVLINKGNMNFEVQRLPTPAQWSPIMDMIIDDYDKDGNIDIVVAGNMYDTEPETPAYDAGRGLLLNGNGDGTFSTSNLIQYSGLNISRNVRAIEPIKLGKTQKGILVANHNDKMQLFLAREDF
;
A
#
# COMPACT_ATOMS: atom_id res chain seq x y z
N ALA A 1 -33.27 -15.25 2.08
CA ALA A 1 -31.86 -15.70 2.20
C ALA A 1 -31.53 -15.80 3.68
N LYS A 2 -30.61 -16.68 4.09
CA LYS A 2 -30.04 -16.58 5.44
C LYS A 2 -29.34 -15.21 5.57
N PRO A 3 -29.34 -14.58 6.74
CA PRO A 3 -28.53 -13.39 6.94
C PRO A 3 -27.05 -13.69 6.61
N THR A 4 -26.31 -12.68 6.18
CA THR A 4 -24.86 -12.70 5.96
C THR A 4 -24.17 -11.94 7.08
N ARG A 5 -22.87 -12.18 7.33
CA ARG A 5 -22.12 -11.48 8.39
C ARG A 5 -22.03 -9.97 8.15
N PHE A 6 -21.90 -9.57 6.88
CA PHE A 6 -21.83 -8.18 6.45
C PHE A 6 -23.04 -7.83 5.60
N MET A 7 -23.49 -6.57 5.70
CA MET A 7 -24.60 -6.04 4.91
C MET A 7 -24.18 -4.72 4.25
N ASP A 8 -24.24 -4.66 2.92
CA ASP A 8 -24.03 -3.41 2.19
C ASP A 8 -25.13 -2.40 2.54
N ILE A 9 -24.72 -1.30 3.15
CA ILE A 9 -25.58 -0.18 3.55
C ILE A 9 -25.19 1.12 2.84
N THR A 10 -24.32 1.06 1.83
CA THR A 10 -23.75 2.21 1.10
C THR A 10 -24.84 3.23 0.74
N LYS A 11 -25.90 2.75 0.07
CA LYS A 11 -27.01 3.61 -0.36
C LYS A 11 -27.84 4.16 0.80
N SER A 12 -28.10 3.35 1.83
CA SER A 12 -28.91 3.78 2.98
C SER A 12 -28.15 4.75 3.89
N ALA A 13 -26.83 4.68 3.92
CA ALA A 13 -25.95 5.58 4.64
C ALA A 13 -25.69 6.91 3.91
N GLY A 14 -26.29 7.10 2.73
CA GLY A 14 -26.11 8.33 1.94
C GLY A 14 -24.74 8.45 1.27
N ILE A 15 -23.95 7.37 1.21
CA ILE A 15 -22.66 7.35 0.51
C ILE A 15 -22.93 7.17 -0.99
N ASP A 16 -22.86 8.26 -1.74
CA ASP A 16 -22.84 8.28 -3.22
C ASP A 16 -21.58 9.03 -3.68
N ILE A 17 -20.44 8.60 -3.15
CA ILE A 17 -19.12 9.19 -3.37
C ILE A 17 -18.44 8.38 -4.47
N PHE A 18 -17.99 9.05 -5.52
CA PHE A 18 -17.25 8.46 -6.62
C PHE A 18 -15.86 9.11 -6.63
N SER A 19 -14.82 8.29 -6.49
CA SER A 19 -13.45 8.74 -6.74
C SER A 19 -13.26 8.85 -8.25
N ASP A 20 -12.82 10.01 -8.73
CA ASP A 20 -12.65 10.33 -10.14
C ASP A 20 -11.22 10.85 -10.33
N GLU A 21 -10.34 10.01 -10.84
CA GLU A 21 -8.94 10.33 -11.09
C GLU A 21 -8.74 10.61 -12.58
N LYS A 22 -7.99 11.67 -12.87
CA LYS A 22 -7.73 12.06 -14.26
C LYS A 22 -6.83 11.02 -14.89
N ASP A 23 -7.29 10.40 -15.97
CA ASP A 23 -6.52 9.38 -16.69
C ASP A 23 -5.17 9.93 -17.15
N PHE A 24 -4.12 9.18 -16.81
CA PHE A 24 -2.74 9.37 -17.25
C PHE A 24 -2.26 8.06 -17.87
N ASP A 25 -1.51 8.15 -18.96
CA ASP A 25 -1.00 6.99 -19.68
C ASP A 25 0.44 6.70 -19.26
N ASP A 26 0.64 6.01 -18.12
CA ASP A 26 1.97 5.62 -17.66
C ASP A 26 2.73 4.82 -18.73
N PHE A 27 2.03 4.01 -19.53
CA PHE A 27 2.65 3.18 -20.56
C PHE A 27 3.11 3.99 -21.78
N ALA A 28 2.68 5.23 -21.93
CA ALA A 28 3.26 6.14 -22.92
C ALA A 28 4.59 6.75 -22.46
N THR A 29 4.82 6.85 -21.14
CA THR A 29 6.05 7.40 -20.56
C THR A 29 7.07 6.33 -20.16
N GLU A 30 6.60 5.19 -19.65
CA GLU A 30 7.40 4.07 -19.18
C GLU A 30 6.80 2.78 -19.79
N ILE A 31 7.14 2.52 -21.07
CA ILE A 31 6.45 1.55 -21.96
C ILE A 31 6.45 0.12 -21.41
N LEU A 32 7.49 -0.23 -20.67
CA LEU A 32 7.71 -1.58 -20.15
C LEU A 32 7.25 -1.76 -18.70
N LEU A 33 6.49 -0.80 -18.12
CA LEU A 33 5.92 -0.93 -16.78
C LEU A 33 5.04 -2.19 -16.66
N PRO A 34 5.03 -2.87 -15.50
CA PRO A 34 4.11 -3.98 -15.25
C PRO A 34 2.66 -3.51 -14.97
N HIS A 35 2.51 -2.35 -14.34
CA HIS A 35 1.24 -1.77 -13.90
C HIS A 35 1.39 -0.26 -13.70
N LYS A 36 0.27 0.48 -13.76
CA LYS A 36 0.24 1.93 -13.58
C LYS A 36 0.57 2.32 -12.13
N TYR A 37 1.22 3.48 -11.99
CA TYR A 37 1.46 4.13 -10.69
C TYR A 37 0.62 5.39 -10.51
N SER A 38 0.01 5.90 -11.57
CA SER A 38 -0.96 7.00 -11.55
C SER A 38 -2.37 6.61 -11.07
N THR A 39 -2.51 5.52 -10.30
CA THR A 39 -3.82 4.97 -9.89
C THR A 39 -3.81 4.49 -8.45
N MET A 40 -2.90 5.05 -7.62
CA MET A 40 -2.64 4.57 -6.27
C MET A 40 -3.62 5.12 -5.22
N GLY A 41 -4.33 6.20 -5.52
CA GLY A 41 -5.39 6.77 -4.69
C GLY A 41 -6.77 6.17 -5.00
N PRO A 42 -7.80 6.47 -4.19
CA PRO A 42 -7.79 7.51 -3.16
C PRO A 42 -7.31 7.03 -1.79
N ALA A 43 -6.75 7.96 -1.00
CA ALA A 43 -6.55 7.81 0.43
C ALA A 43 -7.89 7.73 1.21
N LEU A 44 -7.86 7.12 2.39
CA LEU A 44 -8.99 7.02 3.32
C LEU A 44 -8.46 7.19 4.75
N ALA A 45 -9.21 7.90 5.61
CA ALA A 45 -8.96 7.95 7.05
C ALA A 45 -10.28 8.07 7.80
N VAL A 46 -10.38 7.48 8.99
CA VAL A 46 -11.58 7.48 9.85
C VAL A 46 -11.25 8.04 11.23
N GLY A 47 -12.12 8.90 11.76
CA GLY A 47 -11.95 9.51 13.09
C GLY A 47 -13.09 10.49 13.42
N ASP A 48 -13.35 10.70 14.71
CA ASP A 48 -14.34 11.70 15.20
C ASP A 48 -13.73 13.10 15.11
N VAL A 49 -14.02 13.83 14.03
CA VAL A 49 -13.35 15.13 13.74
C VAL A 49 -14.13 16.32 14.27
N ASP A 50 -15.39 16.15 14.67
CA ASP A 50 -16.22 17.20 15.25
C ASP A 50 -16.57 17.01 16.74
N GLY A 51 -16.05 15.92 17.35
CA GLY A 51 -16.10 15.65 18.78
C GLY A 51 -17.48 15.19 19.27
N ASP A 52 -18.34 14.71 18.38
CA ASP A 52 -19.71 14.29 18.72
C ASP A 52 -19.82 12.82 19.19
N GLY A 53 -18.71 12.08 19.12
CA GLY A 53 -18.58 10.68 19.49
C GLY A 53 -18.97 9.70 18.39
N LEU A 54 -19.16 10.16 17.16
CA LEU A 54 -19.34 9.34 15.96
C LEU A 54 -18.08 9.38 15.10
N ASP A 55 -17.80 8.27 14.41
CA ASP A 55 -16.67 8.25 13.48
C ASP A 55 -17.08 8.96 12.17
N ASP A 56 -16.29 9.96 11.79
CA ASP A 56 -16.33 10.62 10.49
C ASP A 56 -15.25 10.04 9.57
N PHE A 57 -15.18 10.50 8.32
CA PHE A 57 -14.09 10.08 7.45
C PHE A 57 -13.62 11.14 6.46
N TYR A 58 -12.36 11.02 6.06
CA TYR A 58 -11.75 11.72 4.95
C TYR A 58 -11.59 10.77 3.75
N ILE A 59 -11.96 11.24 2.56
CA ILE A 59 -11.53 10.62 1.29
C ILE A 59 -10.58 11.57 0.56
N GLY A 60 -9.45 11.02 0.12
CA GLY A 60 -8.44 11.72 -0.63
C GLY A 60 -8.93 12.24 -1.99
N GLY A 61 -8.42 13.41 -2.37
CA GLY A 61 -8.57 14.01 -3.67
C GLY A 61 -7.62 13.43 -4.71
N SER A 62 -7.76 13.95 -5.92
CA SER A 62 -6.94 13.63 -7.09
C SER A 62 -6.72 14.89 -7.92
N GLN A 63 -5.90 14.84 -8.98
CA GLN A 63 -5.58 15.99 -9.80
C GLN A 63 -6.85 16.62 -10.40
N GLY A 64 -7.22 17.78 -9.88
CA GLY A 64 -8.40 18.56 -10.25
C GLY A 64 -9.62 18.33 -9.34
N LYS A 65 -9.52 17.52 -8.30
CA LYS A 65 -10.57 17.18 -7.33
C LYS A 65 -10.03 17.25 -5.91
N SER A 66 -10.67 18.05 -5.07
CA SER A 66 -10.26 18.14 -3.66
C SER A 66 -10.68 16.91 -2.87
N GLY A 67 -9.84 16.52 -1.90
CA GLY A 67 -10.27 15.65 -0.82
C GLY A 67 -11.43 16.25 -0.03
N THR A 68 -12.20 15.40 0.65
CA THR A 68 -13.44 15.80 1.31
C THR A 68 -13.63 15.05 2.62
N ILE A 69 -14.02 15.79 3.67
CA ILE A 69 -14.45 15.23 4.96
C ILE A 69 -15.96 14.99 4.91
N TYR A 70 -16.39 13.85 5.43
CA TYR A 70 -17.79 13.49 5.58
C TYR A 70 -18.10 13.24 7.05
N THR A 71 -18.99 14.03 7.62
CA THR A 71 -19.42 13.84 9.01
C THR A 71 -20.64 12.95 9.14
N ALA A 72 -20.68 12.21 10.24
CA ALA A 72 -21.75 11.30 10.57
C ALA A 72 -22.96 12.04 11.17
N SER A 73 -24.13 11.49 10.91
CA SER A 73 -25.36 11.78 11.64
C SER A 73 -26.11 10.48 11.84
N GLY A 74 -25.80 9.81 12.95
CA GLY A 74 -26.22 8.43 13.19
C GLY A 74 -25.45 7.45 12.30
N SER A 75 -26.07 6.97 11.22
CA SER A 75 -25.45 6.06 10.24
C SER A 75 -25.43 6.64 8.83
N SER A 76 -25.72 7.93 8.70
CA SER A 76 -25.69 8.66 7.44
C SER A 76 -24.54 9.65 7.42
N PHE A 77 -23.98 9.93 6.25
CA PHE A 77 -22.83 10.81 6.11
C PHE A 77 -23.12 12.00 5.20
N SER A 78 -22.50 13.14 5.46
CA SER A 78 -22.64 14.36 4.65
C SER A 78 -21.32 15.11 4.54
N PRO A 79 -20.98 15.66 3.35
CA PRO A 79 -19.71 16.34 3.17
C PRO A 79 -19.69 17.68 3.92
N ILE A 80 -18.55 18.03 4.50
CA ILE A 80 -18.27 19.39 4.96
C ILE A 80 -17.72 20.21 3.79
N ASP A 81 -18.29 21.39 3.56
CA ASP A 81 -17.70 22.40 2.68
C ASP A 81 -16.51 23.06 3.39
N ASN A 82 -15.31 22.69 2.98
CA ASN A 82 -14.08 23.29 3.46
C ASN A 82 -13.22 23.79 2.29
N ARG A 83 -13.11 25.11 2.20
CA ARG A 83 -12.35 25.80 1.16
C ARG A 83 -10.86 25.41 1.13
N THR A 84 -10.27 24.97 2.25
CA THR A 84 -8.85 24.61 2.30
C THR A 84 -8.56 23.45 1.35
N PHE A 85 -9.41 22.42 1.33
CA PHE A 85 -9.23 21.28 0.44
C PHE A 85 -9.40 21.66 -1.03
N MET A 86 -10.33 22.58 -1.34
CA MET A 86 -10.53 23.08 -2.70
C MET A 86 -9.28 23.75 -3.28
N LEU A 87 -8.53 24.49 -2.45
CA LEU A 87 -7.29 25.15 -2.85
C LEU A 87 -6.18 24.13 -3.17
N ASP A 88 -6.23 22.97 -2.52
CA ASP A 88 -5.28 21.87 -2.68
C ASP A 88 -5.76 20.79 -3.67
N SER A 89 -6.83 21.05 -4.43
CA SER A 89 -7.37 20.15 -5.47
C SER A 89 -6.40 19.80 -6.60
N LYS A 90 -5.16 20.28 -6.56
CA LYS A 90 -4.14 19.94 -7.54
C LYS A 90 -3.37 18.68 -7.17
N HIS A 91 -3.35 18.24 -5.92
CA HIS A 91 -2.51 17.12 -5.46
C HIS A 91 -3.14 15.75 -5.75
N GLU A 92 -2.35 14.69 -5.57
CA GLU A 92 -2.81 13.30 -5.60
C GLU A 92 -2.64 12.67 -4.22
N ASP A 93 -3.74 12.28 -3.57
CA ASP A 93 -3.76 11.87 -2.17
C ASP A 93 -3.65 10.34 -2.07
N LEU A 94 -2.51 9.84 -1.60
CA LEU A 94 -2.20 8.40 -1.57
C LEU A 94 -2.35 7.75 -0.19
N GLY A 95 -2.18 8.53 0.87
CA GLY A 95 -2.38 8.09 2.25
C GLY A 95 -2.93 9.22 3.12
N ALA A 96 -3.67 8.88 4.17
CA ALA A 96 -4.20 9.86 5.11
C ALA A 96 -4.26 9.27 6.52
N THR A 97 -4.08 10.10 7.54
CA THR A 97 -4.34 9.70 8.92
C THR A 97 -4.80 10.88 9.76
N PHE A 98 -5.69 10.58 10.71
CA PHE A 98 -6.05 11.52 11.76
C PHE A 98 -5.16 11.33 12.99
N LEU A 99 -4.73 12.44 13.59
CA LEU A 99 -3.93 12.51 14.81
C LEU A 99 -4.03 13.90 15.45
N ASP A 100 -3.82 14.00 16.75
CA ASP A 100 -3.73 15.28 17.47
C ASP A 100 -2.27 15.79 17.42
N VAL A 101 -1.97 16.76 16.55
CA VAL A 101 -0.58 17.22 16.32
C VAL A 101 -0.16 18.25 17.35
N ASP A 102 -1.07 19.11 17.81
CA ASP A 102 -0.77 20.19 18.75
C ASP A 102 -1.20 19.92 20.21
N ASN A 103 -1.72 18.73 20.49
CA ASN A 103 -2.20 18.24 21.77
C ASN A 103 -3.36 19.06 22.35
N ASP A 104 -4.25 19.56 21.48
CA ASP A 104 -5.44 20.30 21.90
C ASP A 104 -6.69 19.43 22.09
N GLY A 105 -6.61 18.15 21.70
CA GLY A 105 -7.65 17.14 21.80
C GLY A 105 -8.50 16.98 20.54
N ASP A 106 -8.27 17.79 19.50
CA ASP A 106 -8.95 17.70 18.22
C ASP A 106 -8.13 16.87 17.23
N LEU A 107 -8.81 16.09 16.38
CA LEU A 107 -8.13 15.30 15.36
C LEU A 107 -7.75 16.17 14.15
N ASP A 108 -6.45 16.42 13.98
CA ASP A 108 -5.85 16.98 12.77
C ASP A 108 -5.69 15.93 11.68
N LEU A 109 -5.44 16.37 10.45
CA LEU A 109 -5.30 15.50 9.28
C LEU A 109 -3.94 15.67 8.61
N TYR A 110 -3.18 14.58 8.53
CA TYR A 110 -2.01 14.46 7.67
C TYR A 110 -2.39 13.74 6.37
N VAL A 111 -1.95 14.25 5.22
CA VAL A 111 -2.16 13.65 3.90
C VAL A 111 -0.82 13.45 3.21
N ALA A 112 -0.52 12.18 2.90
CA ALA A 112 0.60 11.76 2.07
C ALA A 112 0.22 11.85 0.59
N SER A 113 1.10 12.41 -0.23
CA SER A 113 0.85 12.66 -1.65
C SER A 113 1.90 12.00 -2.54
N GLY A 114 1.52 11.65 -3.78
CA GLY A 114 2.44 10.98 -4.69
C GLY A 114 1.80 10.52 -5.99
N GLY A 115 2.48 9.65 -6.73
CA GLY A 115 1.95 9.14 -7.99
C GLY A 115 3.02 8.54 -8.92
N GLY A 116 2.62 8.30 -10.16
CA GLY A 116 3.45 7.76 -11.25
C GLY A 116 4.10 8.84 -12.09
N GLY A 117 4.16 8.61 -13.41
CA GLY A 117 4.81 9.51 -14.37
C GLY A 117 4.19 10.93 -14.42
N GLU A 118 2.93 11.10 -14.04
CA GLU A 118 2.23 12.38 -13.97
C GLU A 118 2.85 13.36 -12.98
N VAL A 119 3.44 12.85 -11.88
CA VAL A 119 4.15 13.66 -10.88
C VAL A 119 5.47 14.17 -11.44
N ALA A 120 6.14 13.38 -12.29
CA ALA A 120 7.36 13.85 -12.97
C ALA A 120 7.08 15.05 -13.89
N VAL A 121 5.85 15.15 -14.42
CA VAL A 121 5.38 16.28 -15.24
C VAL A 121 4.88 17.43 -14.36
N SER A 122 4.28 17.13 -13.21
CA SER A 122 3.72 18.12 -12.28
C SER A 122 4.12 17.80 -10.83
N PRO A 123 5.30 18.27 -10.37
CA PRO A 123 5.83 17.88 -9.04
C PRO A 123 4.95 18.29 -7.86
N ILE A 124 4.11 19.32 -8.01
CA ILE A 124 3.13 19.73 -7.00
C ILE A 124 2.18 18.59 -6.60
N LEU A 125 2.04 17.55 -7.42
CA LEU A 125 1.19 16.39 -7.10
C LEU A 125 1.64 15.63 -5.84
N SER A 126 2.92 15.69 -5.50
CA SER A 126 3.53 14.91 -4.40
C SER A 126 3.78 15.68 -3.11
N ASP A 127 3.25 16.90 -2.96
CA ASP A 127 3.46 17.66 -1.73
C ASP A 127 2.55 17.11 -0.60
N ASP A 128 3.15 16.51 0.42
CA ASP A 128 2.45 16.14 1.65
C ASP A 128 1.87 17.39 2.32
N ARG A 129 0.71 17.23 2.99
CA ARG A 129 -0.02 18.34 3.62
C ARG A 129 -0.44 18.01 5.04
N LEU A 130 -0.42 19.05 5.88
CA LEU A 130 -0.97 19.01 7.23
C LEU A 130 -2.12 20.01 7.33
N TYR A 131 -3.25 19.55 7.86
CA TYR A 131 -4.43 20.34 8.11
C TYR A 131 -4.78 20.32 9.60
N ILE A 132 -4.82 21.50 10.22
CA ILE A 132 -5.16 21.64 11.64
C ILE A 132 -6.67 21.82 11.78
N ASN A 133 -7.28 21.05 12.66
CA ASN A 133 -8.70 21.10 12.96
C ASN A 133 -9.00 22.22 13.97
N SER A 134 -10.18 22.82 13.88
CA SER A 134 -10.66 23.84 14.82
C SER A 134 -11.64 23.27 15.86
N GLY A 135 -11.69 21.95 16.01
CA GLY A 135 -12.56 21.20 16.94
C GLY A 135 -14.01 21.04 16.51
N ASN A 136 -14.30 21.21 15.23
CA ASN A 136 -15.66 21.09 14.69
C ASN A 136 -15.69 20.55 13.25
N GLY A 137 -14.64 19.83 12.85
CA GLY A 137 -14.43 19.36 11.49
C GLY A 137 -14.04 20.47 10.50
N PHE A 138 -13.79 21.71 10.96
CA PHE A 138 -13.25 22.78 10.12
C PHE A 138 -11.71 22.81 10.16
N PHE A 139 -11.12 22.44 9.04
CA PHE A 139 -9.67 22.33 8.86
C PHE A 139 -9.05 23.56 8.19
N ILE A 140 -7.82 23.88 8.57
CA ILE A 140 -6.98 24.92 7.97
C ILE A 140 -5.66 24.29 7.55
N ASN A 141 -5.25 24.47 6.29
CA ASN A 141 -3.93 24.05 5.83
C ASN A 141 -2.83 24.78 6.64
N SER A 142 -1.94 23.99 7.24
CA SER A 142 -0.83 24.42 8.09
C SER A 142 0.52 23.99 7.51
N GLN A 143 0.75 24.24 6.22
CA GLN A 143 2.02 23.86 5.56
C GLN A 143 3.27 24.45 6.22
N ILE A 144 3.15 25.56 6.95
CA ILE A 144 4.27 26.16 7.72
C ILE A 144 4.72 25.24 8.87
N SER A 145 3.84 24.33 9.30
CA SER A 145 4.06 23.37 10.38
C SER A 145 4.54 22.02 9.86
N LEU A 146 4.69 21.86 8.55
CA LEU A 146 5.23 20.69 7.90
C LEU A 146 6.53 21.05 7.16
N PRO A 147 7.62 20.28 7.30
CA PRO A 147 8.80 20.45 6.46
C PRO A 147 8.43 20.17 4.99
N ASN A 148 9.24 20.67 4.07
CA ASN A 148 9.02 20.40 2.66
C ASN A 148 9.34 18.93 2.34
N ILE A 149 8.34 18.18 1.89
CA ILE A 149 8.45 16.77 1.50
C ILE A 149 8.13 16.70 0.02
N GLU A 150 9.17 16.70 -0.81
CA GLU A 150 9.09 16.64 -2.28
C GLU A 150 9.34 15.21 -2.77
N SER A 151 8.62 14.25 -2.21
CA SER A 151 8.78 12.82 -2.47
C SER A 151 7.41 12.19 -2.65
N SER A 152 7.31 11.16 -3.48
CA SER A 152 6.06 10.39 -3.58
C SER A 152 5.95 9.49 -2.35
N THR A 153 5.05 9.82 -1.43
CA THR A 153 4.83 9.08 -0.17
C THR A 153 3.47 8.39 -0.18
N LYS A 154 3.29 7.39 0.70
CA LYS A 154 2.00 6.69 0.84
C LYS A 154 1.76 6.17 2.26
N SER A 155 2.64 5.32 2.75
CA SER A 155 2.46 4.66 4.05
C SER A 155 2.67 5.67 5.18
N ILE A 156 1.74 5.75 6.12
CA ILE A 156 1.85 6.63 7.28
C ILE A 156 1.71 5.77 8.54
N THR A 157 2.74 5.75 9.38
CA THR A 157 2.75 4.99 10.63
C THR A 157 2.94 5.95 11.79
N LYS A 158 2.00 5.92 12.75
CA LYS A 158 2.03 6.71 13.98
C LYS A 158 2.86 5.98 15.04
N LEU A 159 3.76 6.69 15.71
CA LEU A 159 4.60 6.15 16.79
C LEU A 159 5.07 7.26 17.73
N ASP A 160 5.45 6.93 18.97
CA ASP A 160 6.19 7.85 19.85
C ASP A 160 7.68 7.48 19.78
N TYR A 161 8.38 8.01 18.78
CA TYR A 161 9.75 7.56 18.47
C TYR A 161 10.76 8.00 19.53
N ASN A 162 10.55 9.17 20.15
CA ASN A 162 11.49 9.75 21.10
C ASN A 162 11.04 9.63 22.58
N GLY A 163 9.85 9.09 22.83
CA GLY A 163 9.30 8.86 24.17
C GLY A 163 8.83 10.13 24.89
N ASP A 164 8.54 11.21 24.15
CA ASP A 164 8.05 12.47 24.72
C ASP A 164 6.53 12.56 24.85
N GLY A 165 5.83 11.50 24.44
CA GLY A 165 4.38 11.37 24.51
C GLY A 165 3.63 12.09 23.39
N LYS A 166 4.33 12.65 22.39
CA LYS A 166 3.73 13.19 21.17
C LYS A 166 3.82 12.18 20.06
N ILE A 167 2.80 12.14 19.22
CA ILE A 167 2.78 11.24 18.07
C ILE A 167 3.66 11.80 16.96
N ASP A 168 4.74 11.08 16.69
CA ASP A 168 5.61 11.21 15.53
C ASP A 168 5.05 10.38 14.35
N LEU A 169 5.60 10.60 13.15
CA LEU A 169 5.18 9.90 11.94
C LEU A 169 6.37 9.30 11.19
N PHE A 170 6.32 8.00 10.91
CA PHE A 170 7.11 7.40 9.84
C PHE A 170 6.32 7.46 8.53
N ILE A 171 6.92 8.05 7.50
CA ILE A 171 6.33 8.25 6.17
C ILE A 171 7.11 7.41 5.17
N GLY A 172 6.46 6.39 4.61
CA GLY A 172 7.06 5.48 3.64
C GLY A 172 7.10 6.07 2.23
N GLY A 173 8.29 6.19 1.67
CA GLY A 173 8.53 6.55 0.28
C GLY A 173 8.08 5.44 -0.68
N ARG A 174 7.24 5.81 -1.65
CA ARG A 174 6.66 4.88 -2.63
C ARG A 174 7.62 4.70 -3.81
N ASN A 175 7.27 5.17 -5.00
CA ASN A 175 8.10 5.09 -6.20
C ASN A 175 8.73 6.46 -6.50
N THR A 176 9.91 6.50 -7.09
CA THR A 176 10.37 7.73 -7.74
C THR A 176 9.57 7.93 -9.04
N PRO A 177 8.80 9.02 -9.19
CA PRO A 177 8.01 9.28 -10.40
C PRO A 177 8.82 9.19 -11.70
N GLY A 178 8.31 8.43 -12.69
CA GLY A 178 8.93 8.28 -14.01
C GLY A 178 10.28 7.55 -14.01
N LYS A 179 10.61 6.84 -12.93
CA LYS A 179 11.91 6.19 -12.72
C LYS A 179 11.74 4.81 -12.09
N TYR A 180 10.71 4.05 -12.45
CA TYR A 180 10.55 2.69 -11.95
C TYR A 180 11.81 1.85 -12.24
N PRO A 181 12.24 0.92 -11.35
CA PRO A 181 11.70 0.56 -10.04
C PRO A 181 12.40 1.27 -8.87
N LEU A 182 12.85 2.52 -9.06
CA LEU A 182 13.50 3.27 -7.99
C LEU A 182 12.50 3.69 -6.92
N ALA A 183 12.94 3.61 -5.66
CA ALA A 183 12.15 3.98 -4.49
C ALA A 183 12.31 5.47 -4.18
N ALA A 184 11.23 6.09 -3.72
CA ALA A 184 11.30 7.45 -3.18
C ALA A 184 11.92 7.44 -1.78
N GLU A 185 12.34 8.62 -1.29
CA GLU A 185 12.82 8.77 0.08
C GLU A 185 11.69 8.58 1.08
N SER A 186 12.00 7.94 2.21
CA SER A 186 11.13 7.88 3.39
C SER A 186 11.55 8.96 4.39
N TYR A 187 10.65 9.29 5.31
CA TYR A 187 10.89 10.31 6.32
C TYR A 187 10.44 9.86 7.70
N LEU A 188 11.15 10.32 8.73
CA LEU A 188 10.67 10.29 10.11
C LEU A 188 10.42 11.73 10.55
N LEU A 189 9.18 12.05 10.91
CA LEU A 189 8.73 13.38 11.28
C LEU A 189 8.49 13.43 12.78
N ILE A 190 9.31 14.23 13.47
CA ILE A 190 9.22 14.42 14.91
C ILE A 190 8.25 15.56 15.22
N ASN A 191 7.22 15.27 16.00
CA ASN A 191 6.26 16.24 16.47
C ASN A 191 6.85 17.07 17.62
N THR A 192 6.93 18.38 17.40
CA THR A 192 7.48 19.34 18.35
C THR A 192 6.40 20.13 19.10
N GLY A 193 5.14 19.69 19.05
CA GLY A 193 3.96 20.35 19.63
C GLY A 193 3.30 21.30 18.64
N GLY A 194 2.61 20.73 17.64
CA GLY A 194 1.93 21.46 16.57
C GLY A 194 2.76 21.68 15.32
N LYS A 195 3.98 21.12 15.25
CA LYS A 195 4.88 21.21 14.09
C LYS A 195 5.73 19.98 13.96
N PHE A 196 6.01 19.57 12.73
CA PHE A 196 6.94 18.50 12.42
C PHE A 196 8.34 19.02 12.06
N ARG A 197 9.35 18.21 12.38
CA ARG A 197 10.72 18.34 11.89
C ARG A 197 11.18 16.99 11.36
N ILE A 198 11.90 16.98 10.23
CA ILE A 198 12.55 15.78 9.70
C ILE A 198 13.68 15.35 10.66
N GLU A 199 13.67 14.09 11.05
CA GLU A 199 14.79 13.42 11.71
C GLU A 199 15.73 12.79 10.68
N ASP A 200 17.02 12.80 10.98
CA ASP A 200 18.02 12.16 10.12
C ASP A 200 17.93 10.65 10.27
N ILE A 201 17.42 10.00 9.23
CA ILE A 201 17.29 8.54 9.14
C ILE A 201 18.19 7.96 8.04
N SER A 202 19.31 8.60 7.73
CA SER A 202 20.21 8.16 6.65
C SER A 202 20.64 6.69 6.78
N SER A 203 20.92 6.22 8.00
CA SER A 203 21.26 4.81 8.28
C SER A 203 20.12 3.83 8.01
N LEU A 204 18.88 4.25 8.30
CA LEU A 204 17.68 3.50 8.00
C LEU A 204 17.46 3.47 6.48
N GLN A 205 17.57 4.62 5.83
CA GLN A 205 17.35 4.80 4.39
C GLN A 205 18.34 3.99 3.53
N GLU A 206 19.61 3.87 3.95
CA GLU A 206 20.63 3.05 3.26
C GLU A 206 20.25 1.57 3.17
N ASN A 207 19.51 1.07 4.16
CA ASN A 207 19.12 -0.33 4.26
C ASN A 207 17.70 -0.60 3.77
N MET A 208 16.88 0.44 3.63
CA MET A 208 15.48 0.33 3.27
C MET A 208 15.29 -0.24 1.86
N CYS A 209 14.54 -1.33 1.74
CA CYS A 209 14.29 -1.94 0.44
C CYS A 209 13.03 -1.44 -0.25
N GLY A 210 13.19 -1.23 -1.55
CA GLY A 210 12.05 -1.17 -2.47
C GLY A 210 11.13 0.03 -2.27
N MET A 211 9.98 -0.04 -2.93
CA MET A 211 8.98 1.02 -2.92
C MET A 211 7.94 0.68 -1.85
N ILE A 212 7.91 1.43 -0.75
CA ILE A 212 7.14 1.08 0.45
C ILE A 212 5.64 1.18 0.16
N THR A 213 4.92 0.15 0.55
CA THR A 213 3.45 0.05 0.41
C THR A 213 2.74 0.01 1.75
N GLY A 214 3.42 -0.46 2.80
CA GLY A 214 2.90 -0.50 4.16
C GLY A 214 4.00 -0.56 5.20
N ALA A 215 3.70 -0.05 6.38
CA ALA A 215 4.54 -0.14 7.57
C ALA A 215 3.68 -0.15 8.83
N THR A 216 4.17 -0.80 9.88
CA THR A 216 3.54 -0.82 11.20
C THR A 216 4.61 -0.82 12.29
N VAL A 217 4.22 -0.48 13.51
CA VAL A 217 5.06 -0.55 14.71
C VAL A 217 4.40 -1.46 15.73
N VAL A 218 5.16 -2.40 16.30
CA VAL A 218 4.69 -3.28 17.36
C VAL A 218 5.87 -3.90 18.12
N ASP A 219 5.74 -4.07 19.43
CA ASP A 219 6.65 -4.86 20.27
C ASP A 219 6.62 -6.35 19.85
N LEU A 220 7.61 -6.78 19.06
CA LEU A 220 7.71 -8.13 18.51
C LEU A 220 8.49 -9.08 19.42
N ASP A 221 9.36 -8.56 20.29
CA ASP A 221 10.23 -9.37 21.16
C ASP A 221 9.87 -9.31 22.65
N GLY A 222 8.88 -8.50 23.01
CA GLY A 222 8.33 -8.37 24.35
C GLY A 222 9.19 -7.50 25.29
N ASP A 223 10.10 -6.68 24.75
CA ASP A 223 10.96 -5.79 25.56
C ASP A 223 10.28 -4.47 25.96
N GLY A 224 9.09 -4.21 25.45
CA GLY A 224 8.29 -3.01 25.70
C GLY A 224 8.63 -1.82 24.78
N LYS A 225 9.41 -2.03 23.73
CA LYS A 225 9.63 -1.07 22.63
C LYS A 225 9.08 -1.63 21.34
N ASP A 226 8.59 -0.75 20.48
CA ASP A 226 8.05 -1.19 19.21
C ASP A 226 9.14 -1.33 18.14
N GLU A 227 9.13 -2.45 17.43
CA GLU A 227 9.86 -2.63 16.18
C GLU A 227 9.09 -1.95 15.04
N LEU A 228 9.82 -1.26 14.15
CA LEU A 228 9.27 -0.80 12.87
C LEU A 228 9.37 -1.93 11.84
N ILE A 229 8.24 -2.33 11.28
CA ILE A 229 8.16 -3.32 10.21
C ILE A 229 7.74 -2.62 8.92
N VAL A 230 8.50 -2.85 7.84
CA VAL A 230 8.29 -2.21 6.54
C VAL A 230 8.18 -3.25 5.44
N VAL A 231 7.21 -3.05 4.56
CA VAL A 231 7.01 -3.87 3.36
C VAL A 231 6.83 -3.00 2.12
N GLY A 232 7.19 -3.56 0.96
CA GLY A 232 7.14 -2.85 -0.30
C GLY A 232 7.35 -3.74 -1.51
N GLU A 233 7.37 -3.11 -2.67
CA GLU A 233 7.69 -3.81 -3.91
C GLU A 233 9.19 -4.02 -4.09
N TRP A 234 9.55 -5.21 -4.57
CA TRP A 234 10.93 -5.66 -4.75
C TRP A 234 11.71 -5.73 -3.44
N CYS A 235 11.01 -6.05 -2.37
CA CYS A 235 11.51 -5.98 -1.01
C CYS A 235 11.26 -7.31 -0.29
N VAL A 236 12.23 -7.71 0.52
CA VAL A 236 12.01 -8.69 1.59
C VAL A 236 11.38 -7.91 2.74
N PRO A 237 10.37 -8.42 3.48
CA PRO A 237 9.88 -7.73 4.66
C PRO A 237 11.04 -7.38 5.61
N GLN A 238 11.12 -6.13 6.06
CA GLN A 238 12.22 -5.66 6.91
C GLN A 238 11.69 -5.32 8.29
N ILE A 239 12.45 -5.68 9.31
CA ILE A 239 12.16 -5.39 10.71
C ILE A 239 13.31 -4.57 11.27
N TYR A 240 13.00 -3.48 11.96
CA TYR A 240 13.96 -2.57 12.53
C TYR A 240 13.70 -2.42 14.03
N SER A 241 14.68 -2.77 14.87
CA SER A 241 14.58 -2.54 16.30
C SER A 241 14.88 -1.09 16.66
N GLN A 242 14.16 -0.58 17.65
CA GLN A 242 14.41 0.73 18.21
C GLN A 242 15.61 0.71 19.17
N THR A 243 16.65 1.47 18.82
CA THR A 243 17.87 1.64 19.62
C THR A 243 17.99 3.07 20.15
N GLU A 244 18.95 3.33 21.04
CA GLU A 244 19.24 4.69 21.52
C GLU A 244 19.60 5.67 20.40
N THR A 245 20.09 5.16 19.27
CA THR A 245 20.47 5.94 18.07
C THR A 245 19.45 5.85 16.94
N GLY A 246 18.23 5.37 17.22
CA GLY A 246 17.17 5.19 16.25
C GLY A 246 16.98 3.76 15.78
N PHE A 247 16.40 3.56 14.59
CA PHE A 247 16.08 2.24 14.06
C PHE A 247 17.30 1.54 13.42
N THR A 248 17.50 0.27 13.75
CA THR A 248 18.56 -0.57 13.15
C THR A 248 17.95 -1.81 12.51
N LEU A 249 18.34 -2.12 11.27
CA LEU A 249 17.86 -3.30 10.55
C LEU A 249 18.26 -4.57 11.31
N LEU A 250 17.27 -5.43 11.55
CA LEU A 250 17.49 -6.76 12.09
C LEU A 250 17.72 -7.75 10.95
N GLU A 251 18.87 -8.43 10.99
CA GLU A 251 19.10 -9.57 10.11
C GLU A 251 18.24 -10.76 10.56
N ASN A 252 17.27 -11.14 9.74
CA ASN A 252 16.41 -12.27 10.02
C ASN A 252 16.45 -13.31 8.89
N THR A 253 17.08 -14.45 9.17
CA THR A 253 17.25 -15.51 8.18
C THR A 253 15.95 -16.20 7.77
N THR A 254 14.88 -16.12 8.57
CA THR A 254 13.58 -16.73 8.21
C THR A 254 12.88 -15.95 7.09
N LEU A 255 13.24 -14.68 6.89
CA LEU A 255 12.68 -13.83 5.84
C LEU A 255 13.45 -13.97 4.51
N ASN A 256 14.60 -14.67 4.53
CA ASN A 256 15.41 -14.88 3.34
C ASN A 256 14.61 -15.56 2.22
N GLY A 257 14.62 -14.97 1.03
CA GLY A 257 13.89 -15.49 -0.12
C GLY A 257 12.40 -15.16 -0.13
N LEU A 258 11.92 -14.29 0.77
CA LEU A 258 10.58 -13.71 0.74
C LEU A 258 10.53 -12.36 0.01
N THR A 259 11.28 -12.21 -1.09
CA THR A 259 11.21 -10.97 -1.88
C THR A 259 9.91 -10.97 -2.69
N GLY A 260 9.08 -9.95 -2.49
CA GLY A 260 7.75 -9.87 -3.08
C GLY A 260 7.38 -8.50 -3.61
N TRP A 261 6.16 -8.40 -4.13
CA TRP A 261 5.46 -7.14 -4.37
C TRP A 261 4.43 -6.94 -3.27
N TRP A 262 4.91 -6.84 -2.03
CA TRP A 262 4.07 -6.69 -0.85
C TRP A 262 3.25 -5.41 -0.96
N GLN A 263 1.98 -5.47 -0.56
CA GLN A 263 1.03 -4.37 -0.72
C GLN A 263 0.44 -3.90 0.62
N SER A 264 0.37 -4.79 1.61
CA SER A 264 -0.23 -4.47 2.92
C SER A 264 0.37 -5.31 4.04
N ILE A 265 0.27 -4.80 5.25
CA ILE A 265 0.77 -5.40 6.49
C ILE A 265 -0.21 -5.12 7.64
N GLN A 266 -0.43 -6.12 8.49
CA GLN A 266 -1.05 -5.99 9.81
C GLN A 266 -0.32 -6.87 10.81
N THR A 267 -0.52 -6.61 12.10
CA THR A 267 0.02 -7.42 13.19
C THR A 267 -1.08 -7.78 14.20
N ALA A 268 -1.01 -9.00 14.72
CA ALA A 268 -1.90 -9.49 15.77
C ALA A 268 -1.35 -10.80 16.36
N ASP A 269 -1.74 -11.13 17.59
CA ASP A 269 -1.53 -12.46 18.18
C ASP A 269 -2.57 -13.46 17.59
N ILE A 270 -2.21 -14.17 16.51
CA ILE A 270 -3.12 -15.04 15.74
C ILE A 270 -3.22 -16.44 16.38
N ASP A 271 -2.13 -16.94 16.98
CA ASP A 271 -2.09 -18.26 17.62
C ASP A 271 -2.27 -18.24 19.16
N LYS A 272 -2.50 -17.05 19.73
CA LYS A 272 -2.84 -16.79 21.13
C LYS A 272 -1.76 -17.20 22.12
N ASP A 273 -0.51 -17.14 21.71
CA ASP A 273 0.62 -17.47 22.57
C ASP A 273 1.21 -16.25 23.30
N GLY A 274 0.73 -15.04 22.95
CA GLY A 274 1.05 -13.78 23.59
C GLY A 274 2.15 -12.97 22.89
N ASP A 275 2.78 -13.50 21.85
CA ASP A 275 3.62 -12.70 20.95
C ASP A 275 2.82 -12.19 19.73
N GLN A 276 3.40 -11.26 18.98
CA GLN A 276 2.73 -10.65 17.83
C GLN A 276 3.19 -11.31 16.53
N ASP A 277 2.23 -11.73 15.71
CA ASP A 277 2.43 -12.25 14.38
C ASP A 277 2.30 -11.16 13.31
N ILE A 278 2.83 -11.43 12.11
CA ILE A 278 2.78 -10.48 10.99
C ILE A 278 1.97 -11.07 9.84
N ILE A 279 0.92 -10.38 9.41
CA ILE A 279 0.08 -10.75 8.26
C ILE A 279 0.48 -9.88 7.07
N LEU A 280 0.79 -10.52 5.94
CA LEU A 280 1.31 -9.86 4.75
C LEU A 280 0.45 -10.11 3.52
N GLY A 281 -0.04 -9.03 2.91
CA GLY A 281 -0.74 -9.04 1.64
C GLY A 281 0.22 -8.84 0.47
N ASN A 282 0.11 -9.69 -0.55
CA ASN A 282 0.95 -9.65 -1.76
C ASN A 282 0.03 -9.68 -3.01
N MET A 283 0.63 -9.79 -4.19
CA MET A 283 -0.07 -9.79 -5.48
C MET A 283 -0.99 -10.99 -5.72
N GLY A 284 -0.82 -12.06 -4.96
CA GLY A 284 -1.53 -13.33 -5.14
C GLY A 284 -0.91 -14.20 -6.22
N GLU A 285 -1.19 -15.50 -6.13
CA GLU A 285 -0.66 -16.53 -7.04
C GLU A 285 -1.46 -16.67 -8.33
N ASN A 286 -2.69 -16.16 -8.37
CA ASN A 286 -3.46 -16.06 -9.61
C ASN A 286 -2.97 -14.87 -10.45
N ASN A 287 -1.72 -14.97 -10.88
CA ASN A 287 -0.99 -13.93 -11.56
C ASN A 287 -0.34 -14.48 -12.84
N LYS A 288 -0.11 -13.61 -13.82
CA LYS A 288 0.60 -13.95 -15.07
C LYS A 288 2.00 -14.51 -14.77
N PHE A 289 2.62 -14.03 -13.69
CA PHE A 289 3.89 -14.49 -13.20
C PHE A 289 3.71 -15.48 -12.05
N ASN A 290 4.66 -16.41 -11.92
CA ASN A 290 4.69 -17.40 -10.85
C ASN A 290 6.13 -17.44 -10.30
N PRO A 291 6.60 -16.34 -9.66
CA PRO A 291 7.97 -16.27 -9.18
C PRO A 291 8.23 -17.33 -8.11
N SER A 292 9.42 -17.92 -8.14
CA SER A 292 9.96 -18.79 -7.10
C SER A 292 11.43 -18.50 -6.90
N THR A 293 12.06 -19.07 -5.86
CA THR A 293 13.51 -18.98 -5.67
C THR A 293 14.28 -19.56 -6.87
N GLU A 294 13.76 -20.60 -7.52
CA GLU A 294 14.39 -21.22 -8.70
C GLU A 294 14.11 -20.47 -10.00
N LYS A 295 12.99 -19.75 -10.07
CA LYS A 295 12.56 -18.99 -11.25
C LYS A 295 12.04 -17.62 -10.80
N PRO A 296 12.91 -16.72 -10.35
CA PRO A 296 12.48 -15.40 -9.94
C PRO A 296 11.94 -14.61 -11.13
N LEU A 297 11.06 -13.66 -10.85
CA LEU A 297 10.77 -12.57 -11.79
C LEU A 297 11.77 -11.46 -11.48
N GLY A 298 12.62 -11.15 -12.44
CA GLY A 298 13.64 -10.12 -12.30
C GLY A 298 13.24 -8.81 -12.96
N ILE A 299 13.98 -7.75 -12.63
CA ILE A 299 13.99 -6.48 -13.35
C ILE A 299 15.43 -5.98 -13.46
N LEU A 300 15.74 -5.46 -14.65
CA LEU A 300 16.95 -4.68 -14.91
C LEU A 300 16.52 -3.26 -15.22
N ALA A 301 17.13 -2.27 -14.59
CA ALA A 301 16.85 -0.86 -14.84
C ALA A 301 18.14 -0.05 -15.00
N SER A 302 18.28 0.61 -16.13
CA SER A 302 19.43 1.44 -16.50
C SER A 302 19.06 2.29 -17.70
N ASP A 303 19.86 3.30 -18.01
CA ASP A 303 19.83 3.97 -19.31
C ASP A 303 20.52 3.07 -20.36
N PHE A 304 19.78 2.14 -20.97
CA PHE A 304 20.35 1.11 -21.86
C PHE A 304 20.64 1.65 -23.25
N ASP A 305 20.01 2.75 -23.66
CA ASP A 305 20.21 3.40 -24.96
C ASP A 305 20.91 4.76 -24.88
N ASP A 306 21.35 5.17 -23.68
CA ASP A 306 22.07 6.42 -23.40
C ASP A 306 21.22 7.68 -23.73
N SER A 307 19.89 7.57 -23.55
CA SER A 307 18.90 8.63 -23.77
C SER A 307 18.79 9.63 -22.62
N GLY A 308 19.29 9.28 -21.43
CA GLY A 308 19.14 10.03 -20.19
C GLY A 308 17.88 9.68 -19.39
N SER A 309 17.04 8.77 -19.88
CA SER A 309 15.93 8.16 -19.15
C SER A 309 16.27 6.76 -18.66
N ILE A 310 15.53 6.27 -17.65
CA ILE A 310 15.68 4.90 -17.18
C ILE A 310 14.83 3.99 -18.06
N ASP A 311 15.47 2.99 -18.67
CA ASP A 311 14.81 1.87 -19.32
C ASP A 311 14.68 0.71 -18.33
N ILE A 312 13.58 -0.01 -18.42
CA ILE A 312 13.38 -1.23 -17.61
C ILE A 312 13.19 -2.45 -18.49
N VAL A 313 13.68 -3.60 -18.02
CA VAL A 313 13.42 -4.90 -18.65
C VAL A 313 13.08 -5.90 -17.57
N LEU A 314 11.80 -6.29 -17.50
CA LEU A 314 11.38 -7.45 -16.72
C LEU A 314 11.96 -8.72 -17.33
N THR A 315 12.49 -9.60 -16.49
CA THR A 315 13.16 -10.84 -16.89
C THR A 315 12.57 -12.06 -16.23
N LYS A 316 12.68 -13.21 -16.90
CA LYS A 316 12.29 -14.51 -16.38
C LYS A 316 13.22 -15.60 -16.87
N GLU A 317 13.23 -16.72 -16.16
CA GLU A 317 13.94 -17.92 -16.59
C GLU A 317 13.13 -18.74 -17.60
N TYR A 318 13.73 -19.02 -18.76
CA TYR A 318 13.16 -19.87 -19.79
C TYR A 318 14.22 -20.79 -20.41
N LYS A 319 14.03 -22.11 -20.25
CA LYS A 319 14.94 -23.16 -20.77
C LYS A 319 16.42 -22.94 -20.37
N GLY A 320 16.66 -22.47 -19.14
CA GLY A 320 18.01 -22.24 -18.61
C GLY A 320 18.69 -20.97 -19.12
N LYS A 321 17.93 -20.03 -19.69
CA LYS A 321 18.37 -18.68 -20.02
C LYS A 321 17.45 -17.66 -19.36
N THR A 322 18.05 -16.57 -18.89
CA THR A 322 17.32 -15.35 -18.54
C THR A 322 16.90 -14.65 -19.83
N VAL A 323 15.61 -14.39 -19.98
CA VAL A 323 15.00 -13.75 -21.17
C VAL A 323 14.07 -12.61 -20.76
N PRO A 324 13.83 -11.61 -21.61
CA PRO A 324 12.84 -10.58 -21.33
C PRO A 324 11.43 -11.17 -21.24
N VAL A 325 10.60 -10.55 -20.41
CA VAL A 325 9.16 -10.86 -20.32
C VAL A 325 8.42 -10.33 -21.54
N ARG A 326 8.74 -9.10 -21.97
CA ARG A 326 8.09 -8.41 -23.09
C ARG A 326 8.76 -8.77 -24.42
N GLY A 327 7.97 -8.75 -25.48
CA GLY A 327 8.40 -9.10 -26.83
C GLY A 327 9.23 -8.01 -27.51
N LYS A 328 9.68 -8.29 -28.74
CA LYS A 328 10.50 -7.38 -29.55
C LYS A 328 9.84 -6.01 -29.73
N GLU A 329 8.54 -5.98 -30.08
CA GLU A 329 7.81 -4.75 -30.44
C GLU A 329 7.92 -3.67 -29.35
N CYS A 330 7.44 -3.95 -28.14
CA CYS A 330 7.54 -3.03 -27.02
C CYS A 330 9.00 -2.76 -26.59
N SER A 331 9.88 -3.76 -26.72
CA SER A 331 11.31 -3.57 -26.40
C SER A 331 11.97 -2.57 -27.35
N THR A 332 11.63 -2.60 -28.63
CA THR A 332 12.14 -1.65 -29.64
C THR A 332 11.49 -0.28 -29.55
N GLU A 333 10.27 -0.18 -29.04
CA GLU A 333 9.64 1.11 -28.73
C GLU A 333 10.35 1.81 -27.57
N GLN A 334 10.67 1.07 -26.49
CA GLN A 334 11.45 1.60 -25.37
C GLN A 334 12.91 1.88 -25.77
N MET A 335 13.56 0.93 -26.45
CA MET A 335 14.98 0.98 -26.80
C MET A 335 15.17 0.82 -28.32
N PRO A 336 15.10 1.91 -29.11
CA PRO A 336 15.11 1.86 -30.58
C PRO A 336 16.33 1.18 -31.22
N PHE A 337 17.48 1.17 -30.55
CA PHE A 337 18.69 0.49 -31.06
C PHE A 337 18.50 -1.02 -31.28
N LEU A 338 17.52 -1.63 -30.61
CA LEU A 338 17.21 -3.05 -30.76
C LEU A 338 16.64 -3.39 -32.14
N GLU A 339 16.09 -2.42 -32.88
CA GLU A 339 15.53 -2.65 -34.22
C GLU A 339 16.63 -3.03 -35.22
N GLU A 340 17.77 -2.33 -35.16
CA GLU A 340 18.93 -2.65 -36.00
C GLU A 340 19.63 -3.93 -35.53
N LYS A 341 19.71 -4.13 -34.20
CA LYS A 341 20.38 -5.29 -33.60
C LYS A 341 19.64 -6.60 -33.84
N PHE A 342 18.31 -6.58 -33.81
CA PHE A 342 17.45 -7.75 -34.03
C PHE A 342 16.40 -7.48 -35.11
N PRO A 343 16.73 -7.57 -36.41
CA PRO A 343 15.78 -7.26 -37.50
C PRO A 343 14.58 -8.21 -37.61
N THR A 344 14.57 -9.33 -36.86
CA THR A 344 13.51 -10.33 -36.91
C THR A 344 13.04 -10.72 -35.51
N TYR A 345 11.75 -11.03 -35.38
CA TYR A 345 11.15 -11.52 -34.14
C TYR A 345 11.82 -12.82 -33.64
N ASP A 346 12.18 -13.73 -34.56
CA ASP A 346 12.84 -15.00 -34.23
C ASP A 346 14.25 -14.79 -33.64
N GLY A 347 15.01 -13.84 -34.20
CA GLY A 347 16.33 -13.47 -33.67
C GLY A 347 16.25 -12.90 -32.25
N PHE A 348 15.26 -12.05 -31.98
CA PHE A 348 15.05 -11.53 -30.62
C PHE A 348 14.61 -12.64 -29.66
N ALA A 349 13.60 -13.45 -30.04
CA ALA A 349 13.01 -14.48 -29.19
C ALA A 349 13.96 -15.64 -28.82
N SER A 350 15.02 -15.85 -29.61
CA SER A 350 16.04 -16.88 -29.36
C SER A 350 17.24 -16.40 -28.54
N SER A 351 17.32 -15.09 -28.28
CA SER A 351 18.44 -14.43 -27.59
C SER A 351 18.24 -14.36 -26.08
N GLY A 352 19.34 -14.47 -25.33
CA GLY A 352 19.32 -14.23 -23.88
C GLY A 352 19.37 -12.74 -23.55
N ILE A 353 19.13 -12.38 -22.29
CA ILE A 353 19.16 -10.97 -21.87
C ILE A 353 20.52 -10.31 -22.09
N GLU A 354 21.62 -11.04 -21.87
CA GLU A 354 22.98 -10.56 -22.13
C GLU A 354 23.23 -10.30 -23.62
N ASP A 355 22.70 -11.13 -24.51
CA ASP A 355 22.79 -10.91 -25.95
C ASP A 355 22.02 -9.65 -26.36
N ILE A 356 20.90 -9.37 -25.67
CA ILE A 356 20.01 -8.24 -25.97
C ILE A 356 20.60 -6.92 -25.46
N LEU A 357 20.98 -6.82 -24.19
CA LEU A 357 21.40 -5.57 -23.54
C LEU A 357 22.92 -5.40 -23.47
N GLY A 358 23.68 -6.49 -23.55
CA GLY A 358 25.14 -6.50 -23.32
C GLY A 358 25.51 -6.68 -21.84
N ALA A 359 26.47 -7.56 -21.58
CA ALA A 359 26.88 -7.92 -20.21
C ALA A 359 27.40 -6.71 -19.40
N ASP A 360 28.13 -5.79 -20.05
CA ASP A 360 28.68 -4.60 -19.38
C ASP A 360 27.57 -3.71 -18.83
N LYS A 361 26.53 -3.41 -19.63
CA LYS A 361 25.39 -2.59 -19.21
C LYS A 361 24.57 -3.27 -18.10
N ILE A 362 24.41 -4.60 -18.17
CA ILE A 362 23.72 -5.36 -17.13
C ILE A 362 24.49 -5.29 -15.81
N SER A 363 25.82 -5.43 -15.83
CA SER A 363 26.64 -5.46 -14.61
C SER A 363 26.55 -4.19 -13.75
N THR A 364 26.19 -3.06 -14.36
CA THR A 364 26.01 -1.76 -13.69
C THR A 364 24.55 -1.36 -13.51
N ALA A 365 23.60 -2.13 -14.06
CA ALA A 365 22.18 -1.85 -13.96
C ALA A 365 21.68 -2.05 -12.52
N ASN A 366 20.61 -1.34 -12.16
CA ASN A 366 19.83 -1.65 -10.97
C ASN A 366 19.12 -2.99 -11.22
N GLN A 367 19.41 -3.99 -10.39
CA GLN A 367 18.82 -5.33 -10.53
C GLN A 367 18.02 -5.67 -9.29
N LYS A 368 16.78 -6.11 -9.49
CA LYS A 368 15.92 -6.63 -8.42
C LYS A 368 15.26 -7.93 -8.89
N ALA A 369 14.85 -8.75 -7.94
CA ALA A 369 14.20 -10.03 -8.22
C ALA A 369 13.18 -10.35 -7.13
N VAL A 370 11.97 -10.71 -7.54
CA VAL A 370 10.96 -11.28 -6.63
C VAL A 370 10.92 -12.80 -6.77
N THR A 371 10.67 -13.44 -5.64
CA THR A 371 10.68 -14.90 -5.47
C THR A 371 9.34 -15.43 -4.95
N THR A 372 8.40 -14.56 -4.58
CA THR A 372 7.06 -14.97 -4.16
C THR A 372 6.02 -13.88 -4.41
N PHE A 373 4.82 -14.31 -4.79
CA PHE A 373 3.60 -13.50 -4.77
C PHE A 373 2.54 -14.03 -3.80
N SER A 374 2.88 -15.03 -2.99
CA SER A 374 1.96 -15.54 -1.99
C SER A 374 1.75 -14.51 -0.88
N SER A 375 0.49 -14.28 -0.52
CA SER A 375 0.12 -13.63 0.74
C SER A 375 0.30 -14.63 1.89
N ILE A 376 0.89 -14.20 3.00
CA ILE A 376 1.39 -15.08 4.06
C ILE A 376 1.07 -14.52 5.46
N VAL A 377 1.21 -15.37 6.47
CA VAL A 377 1.37 -15.00 7.87
C VAL A 377 2.73 -15.49 8.34
N LEU A 378 3.45 -14.65 9.06
CA LEU A 378 4.67 -14.96 9.75
C LEU A 378 4.30 -15.18 11.21
N ILE A 379 4.18 -16.44 11.62
CA ILE A 379 3.87 -16.78 13.00
C ILE A 379 5.14 -16.65 13.82
N ASN A 380 5.17 -15.74 14.79
CA ASN A 380 6.31 -15.55 15.66
C ASN A 380 6.40 -16.77 16.60
N LYS A 381 7.62 -17.28 16.77
CA LYS A 381 7.90 -18.42 17.66
C LYS A 381 8.81 -17.98 18.80
N GLY A 382 8.69 -16.71 19.18
CA GLY A 382 9.56 -15.99 20.10
C GLY A 382 10.86 -15.48 19.50
N ASN A 383 11.37 -14.39 20.07
CA ASN A 383 12.60 -13.69 19.67
C ASN A 383 12.65 -13.37 18.16
N MET A 384 11.49 -13.01 17.58
CA MET A 384 11.35 -12.69 16.16
C MET A 384 11.77 -13.83 15.20
N ASN A 385 11.71 -15.09 15.65
CA ASN A 385 11.95 -16.23 14.78
C ASN A 385 10.61 -16.70 14.19
N PHE A 386 10.40 -16.43 12.90
CA PHE A 386 9.11 -16.67 12.26
C PHE A 386 8.97 -18.03 11.58
N GLU A 387 7.82 -18.67 11.76
CA GLU A 387 7.30 -19.71 10.89
C GLU A 387 6.47 -19.09 9.76
N VAL A 388 6.88 -19.33 8.51
CA VAL A 388 6.19 -18.81 7.33
C VAL A 388 5.01 -19.70 6.96
N GLN A 389 3.80 -19.15 7.03
CA GLN A 389 2.56 -19.85 6.65
C GLN A 389 1.86 -19.15 5.49
N ARG A 390 1.50 -19.91 4.47
CA ARG A 390 0.73 -19.38 3.32
C ARG A 390 -0.73 -19.21 3.71
N LEU A 391 -1.31 -18.03 3.43
CA LEU A 391 -2.75 -17.83 3.62
C LEU A 391 -3.59 -18.77 2.74
N PRO A 392 -4.85 -19.09 3.12
CA PRO A 392 -5.72 -20.00 2.38
C PRO A 392 -5.85 -19.63 0.89
N THR A 393 -6.08 -20.63 0.04
CA THR A 393 -6.14 -20.44 -1.44
C THR A 393 -7.01 -19.27 -1.91
N PRO A 394 -8.20 -18.99 -1.35
CA PRO A 394 -8.98 -17.81 -1.74
C PRO A 394 -8.27 -16.47 -1.56
N ALA A 395 -7.34 -16.35 -0.59
CA ALA A 395 -6.53 -15.15 -0.35
C ALA A 395 -5.42 -14.95 -1.40
N GLN A 396 -5.22 -15.91 -2.31
CA GLN A 396 -4.20 -15.87 -3.36
C GLN A 396 -4.77 -15.53 -4.74
N TRP A 397 -6.09 -15.33 -4.86
CA TRP A 397 -6.74 -15.13 -6.15
C TRP A 397 -6.61 -13.72 -6.72
N SER A 398 -6.31 -12.74 -5.89
CA SER A 398 -6.11 -11.35 -6.27
C SER A 398 -5.11 -10.69 -5.33
N PRO A 399 -4.54 -9.54 -5.72
CA PRO A 399 -3.77 -8.71 -4.80
C PRO A 399 -4.57 -8.40 -3.53
N ILE A 400 -3.91 -8.45 -2.38
CA ILE A 400 -4.44 -7.93 -1.12
C ILE A 400 -3.84 -6.54 -0.92
N MET A 401 -4.58 -5.52 -1.37
CA MET A 401 -4.13 -4.12 -1.30
C MET A 401 -4.22 -3.56 0.10
N ASP A 402 -5.17 -4.05 0.88
CA ASP A 402 -5.37 -3.61 2.25
C ASP A 402 -6.15 -4.66 3.06
N MET A 403 -6.04 -4.59 4.39
CA MET A 403 -6.68 -5.52 5.31
C MET A 403 -6.98 -4.88 6.66
N ILE A 404 -8.07 -5.34 7.28
CA ILE A 404 -8.46 -4.97 8.64
C ILE A 404 -8.70 -6.22 9.47
N ILE A 405 -8.47 -6.10 10.77
CA ILE A 405 -8.54 -7.20 11.74
C ILE A 405 -9.55 -6.87 12.83
N ASP A 406 -10.32 -7.88 13.25
CA ASP A 406 -11.25 -7.80 14.37
C ASP A 406 -11.72 -9.22 14.74
N ASP A 407 -12.43 -9.38 15.85
CA ASP A 407 -13.16 -10.60 16.17
C ASP A 407 -14.60 -10.47 15.62
N TYR A 408 -14.81 -10.85 14.36
CA TYR A 408 -16.06 -10.60 13.64
C TYR A 408 -17.17 -11.61 13.97
N ASP A 409 -16.87 -12.80 14.48
CA ASP A 409 -17.87 -13.74 15.04
C ASP A 409 -17.87 -13.86 16.56
N LYS A 410 -17.03 -13.11 17.26
CA LYS A 410 -17.01 -13.06 18.73
C LYS A 410 -16.64 -14.41 19.34
N ASP A 411 -15.85 -15.22 18.62
CA ASP A 411 -15.31 -16.49 19.13
C ASP A 411 -14.01 -16.28 19.95
N GLY A 412 -13.52 -15.04 19.99
CA GLY A 412 -12.33 -14.61 20.68
C GLY A 412 -11.05 -14.74 19.84
N ASN A 413 -11.11 -15.27 18.62
CA ASN A 413 -9.99 -15.34 17.68
C ASN A 413 -10.00 -14.11 16.77
N ILE A 414 -8.81 -13.75 16.25
CA ILE A 414 -8.71 -12.64 15.29
C ILE A 414 -9.12 -13.12 13.90
N ASP A 415 -10.13 -12.46 13.35
CA ASP A 415 -10.54 -12.58 11.95
C ASP A 415 -9.91 -11.45 11.12
N ILE A 416 -9.81 -11.69 9.82
CA ILE A 416 -9.22 -10.73 8.87
C ILE A 416 -10.18 -10.53 7.70
N VAL A 417 -10.48 -9.27 7.39
CA VAL A 417 -11.10 -8.90 6.12
C VAL A 417 -10.02 -8.34 5.20
N VAL A 418 -9.85 -8.97 4.04
CA VAL A 418 -8.90 -8.53 3.00
C VAL A 418 -9.64 -8.04 1.77
N ALA A 419 -9.09 -7.01 1.14
CA ALA A 419 -9.63 -6.40 -0.07
C ALA A 419 -8.51 -5.97 -1.04
N GLY A 420 -8.84 -5.81 -2.32
CA GLY A 420 -7.83 -5.44 -3.31
C GLY A 420 -8.33 -5.46 -4.74
N ASN A 421 -7.63 -6.21 -5.60
CA ASN A 421 -7.60 -6.11 -7.06
C ASN A 421 -6.67 -5.01 -7.61
N MET A 422 -6.26 -5.21 -8.87
CA MET A 422 -5.49 -4.25 -9.65
C MET A 422 -5.97 -4.32 -11.10
N TYR A 423 -6.57 -3.24 -11.59
CA TYR A 423 -7.13 -3.20 -12.95
C TYR A 423 -6.13 -2.69 -13.98
N ASP A 424 -5.20 -1.84 -13.53
CA ASP A 424 -4.36 -1.01 -14.37
C ASP A 424 -3.04 -1.71 -14.71
N THR A 425 -3.15 -2.90 -15.28
CA THR A 425 -2.02 -3.73 -15.73
C THR A 425 -1.57 -3.34 -17.15
N GLU A 426 -0.34 -3.72 -17.51
CA GLU A 426 0.16 -3.50 -18.87
C GLU A 426 -0.72 -4.13 -19.95
N PRO A 427 -0.77 -3.57 -21.19
CA PRO A 427 -1.76 -3.94 -22.21
C PRO A 427 -1.88 -5.44 -22.55
N GLU A 428 -0.82 -6.23 -22.39
CA GLU A 428 -0.81 -7.68 -22.65
C GLU A 428 -1.09 -8.54 -21.39
N THR A 429 -1.49 -7.90 -20.29
CA THR A 429 -1.85 -8.55 -19.03
C THR A 429 -3.31 -8.23 -18.70
N PRO A 430 -4.17 -9.26 -18.52
CA PRO A 430 -5.49 -9.05 -17.97
C PRO A 430 -5.43 -8.51 -16.54
N ALA A 431 -6.41 -7.70 -16.16
CA ALA A 431 -6.57 -7.20 -14.80
C ALA A 431 -6.54 -8.34 -13.76
N TYR A 432 -5.94 -8.07 -12.60
CA TYR A 432 -5.98 -8.96 -11.44
C TYR A 432 -7.25 -8.68 -10.62
N ASP A 433 -8.42 -9.09 -11.14
CA ASP A 433 -9.76 -8.67 -10.69
C ASP A 433 -10.64 -9.78 -10.09
N ALA A 434 -10.03 -10.90 -9.70
CA ALA A 434 -10.75 -12.06 -9.16
C ALA A 434 -11.22 -11.87 -7.70
N GLY A 435 -10.77 -10.82 -7.01
CA GLY A 435 -11.12 -10.49 -5.65
C GLY A 435 -12.57 -10.04 -5.51
N ARG A 436 -13.20 -10.42 -4.39
CA ARG A 436 -14.58 -10.06 -4.02
C ARG A 436 -14.70 -9.55 -2.59
N GLY A 437 -13.57 -9.25 -1.93
CA GLY A 437 -13.46 -9.20 -0.48
C GLY A 437 -13.49 -10.61 0.12
N LEU A 438 -12.67 -10.86 1.13
CA LEU A 438 -12.58 -12.18 1.76
C LEU A 438 -12.50 -12.02 3.27
N LEU A 439 -13.34 -12.78 3.97
CA LEU A 439 -13.25 -12.96 5.42
C LEU A 439 -12.47 -14.24 5.71
N LEU A 440 -11.36 -14.11 6.41
CA LEU A 440 -10.55 -15.19 6.96
C LEU A 440 -10.92 -15.30 8.44
N ASN A 441 -11.61 -16.37 8.83
CA ASN A 441 -11.96 -16.57 10.24
C ASN A 441 -10.77 -17.23 10.95
N GLY A 442 -10.29 -16.64 12.03
CA GLY A 442 -9.16 -17.16 12.79
C GLY A 442 -9.54 -18.44 13.53
N ASN A 443 -8.67 -19.46 13.50
CA ASN A 443 -8.89 -20.67 14.29
C ASN A 443 -8.20 -20.62 15.67
N GLY A 444 -7.41 -19.58 15.95
CA GLY A 444 -6.65 -19.42 17.19
C GLY A 444 -5.40 -20.30 17.30
N ASP A 445 -4.91 -20.85 16.18
CA ASP A 445 -3.72 -21.71 16.10
C ASP A 445 -2.76 -21.28 14.97
N GLY A 446 -2.87 -20.02 14.53
CA GLY A 446 -2.15 -19.50 13.36
C GLY A 446 -2.85 -19.74 12.02
N THR A 447 -3.88 -20.60 11.97
CA THR A 447 -4.58 -20.95 10.72
C THR A 447 -5.93 -20.27 10.57
N PHE A 448 -6.44 -20.24 9.32
CA PHE A 448 -7.70 -19.57 8.98
C PHE A 448 -8.67 -20.47 8.23
N SER A 449 -9.95 -20.36 8.58
CA SER A 449 -11.08 -20.96 7.88
C SER A 449 -11.80 -19.91 7.05
N THR A 450 -12.09 -20.18 5.77
CA THR A 450 -12.70 -19.17 4.89
C THR A 450 -13.69 -19.74 3.87
N SER A 451 -14.63 -18.89 3.45
CA SER A 451 -15.45 -19.10 2.26
C SER A 451 -15.48 -17.84 1.40
N ASN A 452 -15.20 -18.00 0.12
CA ASN A 452 -15.25 -16.93 -0.87
C ASN A 452 -16.68 -16.61 -1.37
N LEU A 453 -17.69 -17.29 -0.85
CA LEU A 453 -19.05 -17.11 -1.33
C LEU A 453 -19.70 -15.91 -0.62
N ILE A 454 -20.05 -14.90 -1.42
CA ILE A 454 -20.74 -13.67 -0.97
C ILE A 454 -22.00 -13.99 -0.16
N GLN A 455 -22.68 -15.08 -0.46
CA GLN A 455 -23.87 -15.51 0.28
C GLN A 455 -23.60 -15.94 1.74
N TYR A 456 -22.34 -16.09 2.14
CA TYR A 456 -21.94 -16.35 3.53
C TYR A 456 -21.39 -15.10 4.19
N SER A 457 -20.38 -14.44 3.59
CA SER A 457 -19.79 -13.23 4.17
C SER A 457 -20.72 -12.02 4.03
N GLY A 458 -21.35 -11.83 2.88
CA GLY A 458 -22.05 -10.60 2.50
C GLY A 458 -21.15 -9.52 1.92
N LEU A 459 -19.83 -9.78 1.86
CA LEU A 459 -18.86 -8.88 1.23
C LEU A 459 -18.93 -9.03 -0.29
N ASN A 460 -19.12 -7.92 -0.98
CA ASN A 460 -19.00 -7.83 -2.44
C ASN A 460 -18.10 -6.65 -2.81
N ILE A 461 -16.84 -6.77 -2.40
CA ILE A 461 -15.78 -5.78 -2.63
C ILE A 461 -15.00 -6.21 -3.87
N SER A 462 -15.63 -6.04 -5.04
CA SER A 462 -15.10 -6.55 -6.30
C SER A 462 -14.39 -5.50 -7.15
N ARG A 463 -14.14 -4.31 -6.58
CA ARG A 463 -13.65 -3.11 -7.27
C ARG A 463 -12.13 -2.99 -7.18
N ASN A 464 -11.54 -1.92 -7.71
CA ASN A 464 -10.11 -1.61 -7.61
C ASN A 464 -9.84 -0.93 -6.26
N VAL A 465 -9.73 -1.72 -5.19
CA VAL A 465 -9.66 -1.19 -3.82
C VAL A 465 -8.29 -0.56 -3.57
N ARG A 466 -8.28 0.54 -2.83
CA ARG A 466 -7.04 1.22 -2.39
C ARG A 466 -6.90 1.39 -0.89
N ALA A 467 -8.01 1.44 -0.17
CA ALA A 467 -8.02 1.44 1.28
C ALA A 467 -9.33 0.84 1.81
N ILE A 468 -9.24 0.18 2.96
CA ILE A 468 -10.38 -0.21 3.78
C ILE A 468 -10.13 0.20 5.23
N GLU A 469 -11.14 0.78 5.88
CA GLU A 469 -11.03 1.26 7.25
C GLU A 469 -12.20 0.73 8.10
N PRO A 470 -11.95 0.32 9.36
CA PRO A 470 -13.03 0.10 10.30
C PRO A 470 -13.71 1.44 10.61
N ILE A 471 -15.04 1.44 10.74
CA ILE A 471 -15.81 2.63 11.08
C ILE A 471 -16.92 2.29 12.07
N LYS A 472 -17.11 3.09 13.11
CA LYS A 472 -18.25 2.97 14.02
C LYS A 472 -19.46 3.69 13.44
N LEU A 473 -20.57 2.97 13.36
CA LEU A 473 -21.85 3.47 12.89
C LEU A 473 -22.76 3.69 14.10
N GLY A 474 -23.18 4.93 14.32
CA GLY A 474 -23.75 5.32 15.59
C GLY A 474 -22.76 5.06 16.74
N LYS A 475 -23.25 4.56 17.88
CA LYS A 475 -22.41 4.42 19.09
C LYS A 475 -21.68 3.08 19.25
N THR A 476 -22.10 2.04 18.53
CA THR A 476 -21.68 0.65 18.85
C THR A 476 -21.51 -0.25 17.64
N GLN A 477 -22.20 0.04 16.54
CA GLN A 477 -22.18 -0.87 15.40
C GLN A 477 -20.87 -0.73 14.65
N LYS A 478 -20.26 -1.85 14.28
CA LYS A 478 -19.04 -1.87 13.50
C LYS A 478 -19.37 -1.90 12.00
N GLY A 479 -18.60 -1.17 11.23
CA GLY A 479 -18.69 -1.13 9.77
C GLY A 479 -17.31 -1.20 9.12
N ILE A 480 -17.33 -1.41 7.82
CA ILE A 480 -16.15 -1.45 6.95
C ILE A 480 -16.40 -0.45 5.83
N LEU A 481 -15.62 0.63 5.83
CA LEU A 481 -15.61 1.62 4.77
C LEU A 481 -14.57 1.21 3.72
N VAL A 482 -14.92 1.29 2.45
CA VAL A 482 -14.08 0.84 1.35
C VAL A 482 -13.93 1.96 0.32
N ALA A 483 -12.68 2.34 0.05
CA ALA A 483 -12.33 3.31 -0.98
C ALA A 483 -11.84 2.59 -2.24
N ASN A 484 -12.46 2.92 -3.36
CA ASN A 484 -12.20 2.32 -4.66
C ASN A 484 -11.67 3.38 -5.62
N HIS A 485 -10.59 3.07 -6.34
CA HIS A 485 -10.08 3.89 -7.42
C HIS A 485 -11.07 3.90 -8.60
N ASN A 486 -11.41 5.08 -9.11
CA ASN A 486 -12.32 5.26 -10.26
C ASN A 486 -13.66 4.50 -10.16
N ASP A 487 -14.17 4.32 -8.94
CA ASP A 487 -15.47 3.72 -8.67
C ASP A 487 -16.11 4.34 -7.41
N LYS A 488 -17.32 3.88 -7.08
CA LYS A 488 -18.03 4.29 -5.87
C LYS A 488 -17.39 3.69 -4.62
N MET A 489 -17.35 4.47 -3.54
CA MET A 489 -17.11 3.93 -2.20
C MET A 489 -18.18 2.91 -1.81
N GLN A 490 -17.85 2.03 -0.88
CA GLN A 490 -18.78 1.06 -0.31
C GLN A 490 -18.72 1.11 1.22
N LEU A 491 -19.85 0.85 1.87
CA LEU A 491 -19.95 0.72 3.32
C LEU A 491 -20.71 -0.55 3.67
N PHE A 492 -20.08 -1.40 4.47
CA PHE A 492 -20.66 -2.64 4.96
C PHE A 492 -20.86 -2.58 6.47
N LEU A 493 -22.06 -2.89 6.95
CA LEU A 493 -22.36 -3.09 8.36
C LEU A 493 -21.94 -4.51 8.78
N ALA A 494 -21.12 -4.65 9.81
CA ALA A 494 -20.88 -5.92 10.48
C ALA A 494 -22.06 -6.24 11.41
N ARG A 495 -22.73 -7.36 11.17
CA ARG A 495 -23.94 -7.73 11.88
C ARG A 495 -23.63 -8.47 13.17
N GLU A 496 -24.14 -7.95 14.29
CA GLU A 496 -23.95 -8.57 15.60
C GLU A 496 -24.85 -9.79 15.86
N ASP A 497 -25.88 -10.01 15.03
CA ASP A 497 -26.84 -11.10 15.17
C ASP A 497 -26.37 -12.42 14.55
N PHE A 498 -25.06 -12.57 14.31
CA PHE A 498 -24.44 -13.73 13.68
C PHE A 498 -23.60 -14.57 14.64
#